data_AF-A0ABD0RFV1-F1
#
_entry.id   AF-A0ABD0RFV1-F1
#
_cell.length_a   1.000
_cell.length_b   1.000
_cell.length_c   1.000
_cell.angle_alpha   90.00
_cell.angle_beta   90.00
_cell.angle_gamma   90.00
#
_symmetry.space_group_name_H-M   'P 1'
#
loop_
_entity.id
_entity.type
_entity.pdbx_description
1 polymer ?
#
loop_
_entity_poly.entity_id
_entity_poly.type
_entity_poly.pdbx_seq_one_letter_code
_entity_poly.pdbx_strand_id
1 'polypeptide(L)'
;MVSLVELSEVTEEGVTFRSPYDGKEILLTPEQSIAIQNSLGSDIMMQLDDVVSSTVKGPRVEEAMHRSVRWLDRCIAANKNPDRQNLFAIIQGGLDAKLRKACLD
;
A
#
# COMPACT_ATOMS: atom_id res chain seq x y z
N MET A 1 4.09 6.18 0.13
CA MET A 1 4.04 7.60 0.55
C MET A 1 5.31 7.92 1.32
N VAL A 2 6.32 8.55 0.69
CA VAL A 2 7.62 8.81 1.35
C VAL A 2 7.79 10.28 1.74
N SER A 3 6.99 11.20 1.17
CA SER A 3 7.13 12.65 1.38
C SER A 3 6.14 13.29 2.35
N LEU A 4 5.10 12.58 2.79
CA LEU A 4 4.09 13.08 3.76
C LEU A 4 4.09 12.29 5.08
N VAL A 5 5.15 11.49 5.31
CA VAL A 5 5.24 10.47 6.38
C VAL A 5 5.05 11.05 7.79
N GLU A 6 5.54 12.27 8.05
CA GLU A 6 5.39 12.89 9.38
C GLU A 6 3.93 13.16 9.77
N LEU A 7 3.02 13.19 8.80
CA LEU A 7 1.59 13.43 9.01
C LEU A 7 0.75 12.16 8.84
N SER A 8 1.38 10.99 8.72
CA SER A 8 0.68 9.74 8.43
C SER A 8 0.88 8.67 9.49
N GLU A 9 -0.21 8.05 9.92
CA GLU A 9 -0.23 6.85 10.75
C GLU A 9 -0.68 5.66 9.91
N VAL A 10 0.02 4.53 10.06
CA VAL A 10 -0.29 3.29 9.33
C VAL A 10 -0.81 2.26 10.31
N THR A 11 -2.03 1.80 10.09
CA THR A 11 -2.67 0.72 10.85
C THR A 11 -3.02 -0.43 9.90
N GLU A 12 -3.66 -1.49 10.39
CA GLU A 12 -4.13 -2.57 9.51
C GLU A 12 -5.28 -2.12 8.58
N GLU A 13 -6.07 -1.14 9.01
CA GLU A 13 -7.22 -0.65 8.25
C GLU A 13 -6.78 0.09 6.97
N GLY A 14 -5.73 0.91 7.09
CA GLY A 14 -5.20 1.74 6.02
C GLY A 14 -4.17 2.76 6.53
N VAL A 15 -3.99 3.82 5.74
CA VAL A 15 -3.12 4.95 6.08
C VAL A 15 -3.97 6.16 6.40
N THR A 16 -3.90 6.65 7.63
CA THR A 16 -4.51 7.92 8.02
C THR A 16 -3.51 9.04 7.82
N PHE A 17 -3.87 10.09 7.08
CA PHE A 17 -3.01 11.25 6.89
C PHE A 17 -3.81 12.55 6.83
N ARG A 18 -3.14 13.69 7.03
CA ARG A 18 -3.75 15.01 6.86
C ARG A 18 -3.60 15.50 5.44
N SER A 19 -4.71 15.90 4.84
CA SER A 19 -4.77 16.57 3.54
C SER A 19 -3.88 17.82 3.54
N PRO A 20 -2.97 17.97 2.58
CA PRO A 20 -2.11 19.16 2.50
C PRO A 20 -2.87 20.41 2.04
N TYR A 21 -4.10 20.26 1.53
CA TYR A 21 -4.89 21.36 0.98
C TYR A 21 -5.79 22.02 2.03
N ASP A 22 -6.42 21.23 2.89
CA ASP A 22 -7.42 21.69 3.86
C ASP A 22 -7.22 21.15 5.28
N GLY A 23 -6.16 20.37 5.53
CA GLY A 23 -5.79 19.86 6.84
C GLY A 23 -6.72 18.78 7.40
N LYS A 24 -7.73 18.34 6.63
CA LYS A 24 -8.64 17.28 7.04
C LYS A 24 -7.93 15.96 7.15
N GLU A 25 -8.34 15.17 8.13
CA GLU A 25 -7.87 13.80 8.28
C GLU A 25 -8.58 12.89 7.27
N ILE A 26 -7.80 12.11 6.55
CA ILE A 26 -8.26 11.18 5.51
C ILE A 26 -7.68 9.81 5.84
N LEU A 27 -8.55 8.81 5.91
CA LEU A 27 -8.16 7.40 5.96
C LEU A 27 -8.19 6.85 4.54
N LEU A 28 -7.04 6.41 4.03
CA LEU A 28 -6.91 5.72 2.75
C LEU A 28 -6.73 4.22 2.98
N THR A 29 -7.78 3.44 2.72
CA THR A 29 -7.75 1.98 2.77
C THR A 29 -7.41 1.38 1.40
N PRO A 30 -7.00 0.09 1.33
CA PRO A 30 -6.86 -0.65 0.06
C PRO A 30 -8.08 -0.54 -0.86
N GLU A 31 -9.30 -0.64 -0.31
CA GLU A 31 -10.55 -0.56 -1.08
C GLU A 31 -10.77 0.83 -1.66
N GLN A 32 -10.50 1.88 -0.87
CA GLN A 32 -10.61 3.25 -1.34
C GLN A 32 -9.55 3.58 -2.40
N SER A 33 -8.31 3.13 -2.21
CA SER A 33 -7.23 3.28 -3.19
C SER A 33 -7.62 2.69 -4.54
N ILE A 34 -8.16 1.46 -4.54
CA ILE A 34 -8.61 0.80 -5.76
C ILE A 34 -9.87 1.47 -6.35
N ALA A 35 -10.81 1.92 -5.52
CA ALA A 35 -11.99 2.66 -6.01
C ALA A 35 -11.61 3.96 -6.74
N ILE A 36 -10.62 4.70 -6.21
CA ILE A 36 -10.07 5.89 -6.84
C ILE A 36 -9.42 5.53 -8.17
N GLN A 37 -8.54 4.52 -8.20
CA GLN A 37 -7.84 4.10 -9.43
C GLN A 37 -8.79 3.55 -10.51
N ASN A 38 -9.85 2.82 -10.11
CA ASN A 38 -10.92 2.41 -11.03
C ASN A 38 -11.62 3.61 -11.67
N SER A 39 -11.87 4.66 -10.88
CA SER A 39 -12.53 5.89 -11.35
C SER A 39 -11.64 6.73 -12.26
N LEU A 40 -10.33 6.74 -12.00
CA LEU A 40 -9.34 7.39 -12.86
C LEU A 40 -9.17 6.68 -14.21
N GLY A 41 -9.46 5.37 -14.27
CA GLY A 41 -9.42 4.60 -15.52
C GLY A 41 -8.02 4.38 -16.07
N SER A 42 -6.99 4.31 -15.21
CA SER A 42 -5.61 4.02 -15.62
C SER A 42 -5.44 2.58 -16.13
N ASP A 43 -4.62 2.38 -17.16
CA ASP A 43 -4.36 1.06 -17.73
C ASP A 43 -3.64 0.11 -16.74
N ILE A 44 -2.81 0.70 -15.87
CA ILE A 44 -2.09 0.00 -14.80
C ILE A 44 -2.42 0.70 -13.48
N MET A 45 -2.73 -0.12 -12.47
CA MET A 45 -3.01 0.26 -11.10
C MET A 45 -1.95 -0.35 -10.19
N MET A 46 -1.63 0.34 -9.10
CA MET A 46 -0.70 -0.16 -8.09
C MET A 46 -1.50 -0.55 -6.84
N GLN A 47 -1.12 -1.65 -6.18
CA GLN A 47 -1.66 -1.95 -4.86
C GLN A 47 -1.34 -0.81 -3.88
N LEU A 48 -2.16 -0.68 -2.84
CA LEU A 48 -1.74 0.06 -1.65
C LEU A 48 -0.79 -0.84 -0.83
N ASP A 49 0.38 -0.33 -0.48
CA ASP A 49 1.40 -1.04 0.28
C ASP A 49 1.85 -0.28 1.54
N ASP A 50 2.32 -1.02 2.54
CA ASP A 50 2.90 -0.45 3.75
C ASP A 50 4.41 -0.27 3.56
N VAL A 51 4.80 0.92 3.12
CA VAL A 51 6.18 1.26 2.80
C VAL A 51 6.92 1.71 4.05
N VAL A 52 8.04 1.04 4.33
CA VAL A 52 9.01 1.46 5.35
C VAL A 52 10.30 1.92 4.68
N SER A 53 10.98 2.90 5.29
CA SER A 53 12.29 3.33 4.80
C SER A 53 13.27 2.16 4.77
N SER A 54 14.07 2.05 3.70
CA SER A 54 15.09 1.00 3.56
C SER A 54 16.19 1.06 4.62
N THR A 55 16.31 2.18 5.33
CA THR A 55 17.25 2.36 6.45
C THR A 55 16.70 1.85 7.79
N VAL A 56 15.38 1.61 7.89
CA VAL A 56 14.75 1.05 9.09
C VAL A 56 15.13 -0.42 9.20
N LYS A 57 15.49 -0.83 10.42
CA LYS A 57 15.84 -2.21 10.75
C LYS A 57 14.90 -2.73 11.84
N GLY A 58 14.71 -4.04 11.88
CA GLY A 58 13.94 -4.73 12.91
C GLY A 58 12.53 -5.13 12.47
N PRO A 59 11.66 -5.49 13.42
CA PRO A 59 10.39 -6.19 13.17
C PRO A 59 9.40 -5.40 12.32
N ARG A 60 9.53 -4.07 12.29
CA ARG A 60 8.65 -3.18 11.49
C ARG A 60 8.70 -3.48 9.99
N VAL A 61 9.84 -3.95 9.47
CA VAL A 61 10.00 -4.31 8.04
C VAL A 61 9.21 -5.58 7.70
N GLU A 62 9.28 -6.58 8.56
CA GLU A 62 8.53 -7.82 8.44
C GLU A 62 7.03 -7.57 8.58
N GLU A 63 6.63 -6.74 9.55
CA GLU A 63 5.24 -6.31 9.71
C GLU A 63 4.69 -5.62 8.45
N ALA A 64 5.43 -4.66 7.89
CA ALA A 64 5.04 -3.95 6.66
C ALA A 64 4.90 -4.90 5.48
N MET A 65 5.82 -5.85 5.35
CA MET A 65 5.80 -6.86 4.30
C MET A 65 4.55 -7.74 4.41
N HIS A 66 4.25 -8.30 5.58
CA HIS A 66 3.05 -9.10 5.76
C HIS A 66 1.76 -8.29 5.62
N ARG A 67 1.73 -7.03 6.09
CA ARG A 67 0.58 -6.13 5.88
C ARG A 67 0.35 -5.87 4.40
N SER A 68 1.42 -5.63 3.63
CA SER A 68 1.32 -5.39 2.19
C SER A 68 0.76 -6.61 1.44
N VAL A 69 1.08 -7.83 1.86
CA VAL A 69 0.45 -9.05 1.30
C VAL A 69 -1.05 -9.11 1.63
N ARG A 70 -1.45 -8.86 2.88
CA ARG A 70 -2.89 -8.81 3.25
C ARG A 70 -3.64 -7.69 2.52
N TRP A 71 -2.98 -6.57 2.27
CA TRP A 71 -3.55 -5.46 1.51
C TRP A 71 -3.65 -5.76 0.01
N LEU A 72 -2.73 -6.54 -0.56
CA LEU A 72 -2.86 -7.03 -1.93
C LEU A 72 -4.14 -7.82 -2.13
N ASP A 73 -4.47 -8.77 -1.23
CA ASP A 73 -5.70 -9.55 -1.31
C ASP A 73 -6.95 -8.65 -1.30
N ARG A 74 -6.94 -7.63 -0.43
CA ARG A 74 -8.01 -6.62 -0.37
C ARG A 74 -8.08 -5.79 -1.65
N CYS A 75 -6.94 -5.39 -2.22
CA CYS A 75 -6.88 -4.67 -3.49
C CYS A 75 -7.42 -5.51 -4.66
N ILE A 76 -7.07 -6.79 -4.74
CA ILE A 76 -7.57 -7.73 -5.75
C ILE A 76 -9.09 -7.84 -5.63
N ALA A 77 -9.61 -8.06 -4.42
CA ALA A 77 -11.05 -8.16 -4.18
C ALA A 77 -11.82 -6.87 -4.51
N ALA A 78 -11.19 -5.70 -4.33
CA ALA A 78 -11.80 -4.40 -4.62
C ALA A 78 -11.74 -4.00 -6.11
N ASN A 79 -10.90 -4.65 -6.94
CA ASN A 79 -10.76 -4.31 -8.35
C ASN A 79 -12.01 -4.73 -9.15
N LYS A 80 -12.71 -3.76 -9.72
CA LYS A 80 -13.96 -3.98 -10.47
C LYS A 80 -13.77 -4.11 -11.97
N ASN A 81 -12.59 -3.73 -12.50
CA ASN A 81 -12.31 -3.69 -13.94
C ASN A 81 -11.07 -4.52 -14.32
N PRO A 82 -10.94 -5.80 -13.89
CA PRO A 82 -9.72 -6.58 -14.10
C PRO A 82 -9.41 -6.89 -15.58
N ASP A 83 -10.40 -6.76 -16.45
CA ASP A 83 -10.30 -6.91 -17.91
C ASP A 83 -9.72 -5.68 -18.62
N ARG A 84 -9.71 -4.52 -17.95
CA ARG A 84 -9.28 -3.23 -18.53
C ARG A 84 -8.14 -2.56 -17.78
N GLN A 85 -8.04 -2.78 -16.47
CA GLN A 85 -7.07 -2.14 -15.59
C GLN A 85 -6.25 -3.21 -14.87
N ASN A 86 -4.96 -3.25 -15.17
CA ASN A 86 -4.05 -4.27 -14.64
C ASN A 86 -3.54 -3.86 -13.26
N LEU A 87 -3.78 -4.68 -12.24
CA LEU A 87 -3.30 -4.42 -10.87
C LEU A 87 -1.91 -5.05 -10.66
N PHE A 88 -0.94 -4.23 -10.27
CA PHE A 88 0.42 -4.68 -9.95
C PHE A 88 0.61 -4.78 -8.44
N ALA A 89 1.12 -5.94 -8.01
CA ALA A 89 1.63 -6.13 -6.67
C ALA A 89 2.99 -5.42 -6.48
N ILE A 90 3.31 -5.06 -5.23
CA ILE A 90 4.58 -4.42 -4.87
C ILE A 90 5.31 -5.28 -3.85
N ILE A 91 6.46 -5.80 -4.25
CA ILE A 91 7.27 -6.70 -3.44
C ILE A 91 8.03 -5.91 -2.36
N GLN A 92 7.73 -6.25 -1.11
CA GLN A 92 8.33 -5.64 0.08
C GLN A 92 9.51 -6.47 0.63
N GLY A 93 9.86 -6.26 1.90
CA GLY A 93 10.97 -6.93 2.59
C GLY A 93 12.24 -6.09 2.74
N GLY A 94 12.22 -4.83 2.28
CA GLY A 94 13.33 -3.88 2.46
C GLY A 94 14.65 -4.41 1.89
N LEU A 95 15.72 -4.31 2.68
CA LEU A 95 17.05 -4.83 2.33
C LEU A 95 17.32 -6.23 2.90
N ASP A 96 16.33 -6.86 3.55
CA ASP A 96 16.46 -8.23 4.05
C ASP A 96 16.12 -9.22 2.95
N ALA A 97 17.12 -10.00 2.53
CA ALA A 97 16.97 -10.97 1.45
C ALA A 97 15.95 -12.08 1.78
N LYS A 98 15.83 -12.48 3.05
CA LYS A 98 14.87 -13.52 3.47
C LYS A 98 13.45 -12.97 3.44
N LEU A 99 13.22 -11.77 3.96
CA LEU A 99 11.90 -11.14 3.93
C LEU A 99 11.45 -10.84 2.50
N ARG A 100 12.36 -10.35 1.65
CA ARG A 100 12.07 -10.12 0.23
C ARG A 100 11.73 -11.42 -0.50
N LYS A 101 12.45 -12.51 -0.20
CA LYS A 101 12.12 -13.84 -0.74
C LYS A 101 10.75 -14.32 -0.25
N ALA A 102 10.46 -14.19 1.04
CA ALA A 102 9.15 -14.56 1.59
C ALA A 102 7.98 -13.76 0.99
N CYS A 103 8.22 -12.54 0.50
CA CYS A 103 7.22 -11.74 -0.21
C CYS A 103 7.11 -12.08 -1.70
N LEU A 104 8.11 -12.74 -2.28
CA LEU A 104 8.11 -13.21 -3.67
C LEU A 104 7.41 -14.56 -3.81
N ASP A 105 7.57 -15.42 -2.80
CA ASP A 105 6.98 -16.77 -2.71
C ASP A 105 5.49 -16.70 -2.33
#